data_AF-A0A9X9N2J4-F1
#
_entry.id   AF-A0A9X9N2J4-F1
#
_cell.length_a   1.000
_cell.length_b   1.000
_cell.length_c   1.000
_cell.angle_alpha   90.00
_cell.angle_beta   90.00
_cell.angle_gamma   90.00
#
_symmetry.space_group_name_H-M   'P 1'
#
loop_
_entity.id
_entity.type
_entity.pdbx_description
1 polymer ?
#
loop_
_entity_poly.entity_id
_entity_poly.type
_entity_poly.pdbx_seq_one_letter_code
_entity_poly.pdbx_strand_id
1 'polypeptide(L)'
;MHNITIFTLGLLKYIRTHGTVKPSQQELARCRAEFGKNRDALIREWEKNTGKKWPTYTEPVISSRTGRLIKPTGSKYDAHHIQPLENNGGNIWQNITPARYPEQHQGGIHRADGPLRNLQKKLDR
;
A
#
# COMPACT_ATOMS: atom_id res chain seq x y z
N MET A 1 22.44 4.73 2.64
CA MET A 1 21.54 5.68 1.94
C MET A 1 21.01 5.18 0.59
N HIS A 2 21.14 3.87 0.25
CA HIS A 2 20.81 3.36 -1.09
C HIS A 2 19.36 2.84 -1.27
N ASN A 3 18.61 2.56 -0.19
CA ASN A 3 17.33 1.82 -0.31
C ASN A 3 16.08 2.71 -0.50
N ILE A 4 16.14 4.01 -0.20
CA ILE A 4 14.99 4.92 -0.35
C ILE A 4 14.77 5.25 -1.85
N THR A 5 15.85 5.31 -2.63
CA THR A 5 15.83 5.71 -4.04
C THR A 5 15.16 4.69 -4.96
N ILE A 6 15.33 3.39 -4.71
CA ILE A 6 14.79 2.32 -5.58
C ILE A 6 13.25 2.21 -5.46
N PHE A 7 12.72 2.35 -4.24
CA PHE A 7 11.28 2.28 -3.97
C PHE A 7 10.51 3.36 -4.74
N THR A 8 11.01 4.60 -4.70
CA THR A 8 10.36 5.73 -5.37
C THR A 8 10.50 5.63 -6.89
N LEU A 9 11.66 5.22 -7.40
CA LEU A 9 11.89 5.12 -8.85
C LEU A 9 11.01 4.07 -9.53
N GLY A 10 10.79 2.91 -8.91
CA GLY A 10 9.97 1.85 -9.49
C GLY A 10 8.50 2.25 -9.63
N LEU A 11 7.92 2.85 -8.58
CA LEU A 11 6.54 3.35 -8.62
C LEU A 11 6.39 4.51 -9.60
N LEU A 12 7.32 5.47 -9.61
CA LEU A 12 7.31 6.57 -10.57
C LEU A 12 7.39 6.09 -12.02
N LYS A 13 8.24 5.09 -12.29
CA LYS A 13 8.33 4.47 -13.62
C LYS A 13 6.99 3.84 -14.00
N TYR A 14 6.37 3.08 -13.09
CA TYR A 14 5.06 2.49 -13.35
C TYR A 14 4.01 3.56 -13.72
N ILE A 15 3.90 4.62 -12.91
CA ILE A 15 2.94 5.71 -13.13
C ILE A 15 3.20 6.43 -14.46
N ARG A 16 4.46 6.70 -14.82
CA ARG A 16 4.80 7.32 -16.11
C ARG A 16 4.41 6.45 -17.31
N THR A 17 4.55 5.13 -17.19
CA THR A 17 4.23 4.20 -18.27
C THR A 17 2.74 3.93 -18.41
N HIS A 18 2.00 3.83 -17.30
CA HIS A 18 0.60 3.41 -17.28
C HIS A 18 -0.39 4.57 -17.07
N GLY A 19 0.12 5.77 -16.74
CA GLY A 19 -0.69 6.93 -16.42
C GLY A 19 -1.47 6.79 -15.12
N THR A 20 -2.41 7.71 -14.91
CA THR A 20 -3.26 7.80 -13.72
C THR A 20 -4.76 7.77 -14.07
N VAL A 21 -5.08 7.42 -15.33
CA VAL A 21 -6.45 7.40 -15.83
C VAL A 21 -7.25 6.34 -15.08
N LYS A 22 -8.37 6.75 -14.49
CA LYS A 22 -9.25 5.85 -13.75
C LYS A 22 -9.66 4.64 -14.61
N PRO A 23 -9.41 3.40 -14.15
CA PRO A 23 -9.79 2.21 -14.90
C PRO A 23 -11.32 2.03 -14.91
N SER A 24 -11.81 1.21 -15.83
CA SER A 24 -13.21 0.78 -15.81
C SER A 24 -13.55 0.01 -14.53
N GLN A 25 -14.85 -0.13 -14.21
CA GLN A 25 -15.27 -0.89 -13.03
C GLN A 25 -14.86 -2.37 -13.12
N GLN A 26 -14.88 -2.95 -14.32
CA GLN A 26 -14.47 -4.33 -14.53
C GLN A 26 -12.97 -4.54 -14.30
N GLU A 27 -12.14 -3.62 -14.83
CA GLU A 27 -10.70 -3.64 -14.60
C GLU A 27 -10.36 -3.43 -13.13
N LEU A 28 -11.00 -2.46 -12.47
CA LEU A 28 -10.81 -2.23 -11.04
C LEU A 28 -11.16 -3.46 -10.20
N ALA A 29 -12.27 -4.13 -10.51
CA ALA A 29 -12.66 -5.38 -9.84
C ALA A 29 -11.62 -6.49 -10.05
N ARG A 30 -11.11 -6.64 -11.28
CA ARG A 30 -10.05 -7.60 -11.60
C ARG A 30 -8.76 -7.29 -10.83
N CYS A 31 -8.31 -6.04 -10.81
CA CYS A 31 -7.11 -5.63 -10.07
C CYS A 31 -7.26 -5.86 -8.56
N ARG A 32 -8.44 -5.61 -7.98
CA ARG A 32 -8.72 -5.90 -6.57
C ARG A 32 -8.66 -7.41 -6.27
N ALA A 33 -9.25 -8.23 -7.13
CA ALA A 33 -9.22 -9.68 -6.98
C ALA A 33 -7.80 -10.24 -7.11
N GLU A 34 -7.02 -9.72 -8.05
CA GLU A 34 -5.61 -10.07 -8.22
C GLU A 34 -4.77 -9.65 -7.01
N PHE A 35 -5.00 -8.46 -6.47
CA PHE A 35 -4.31 -8.00 -5.27
C PHE A 35 -4.54 -8.94 -4.10
N GLY A 36 -5.79 -9.37 -3.86
CA GLY A 36 -6.13 -10.32 -2.81
C GLY A 36 -5.36 -11.64 -2.92
N LYS A 37 -5.18 -12.16 -4.15
CA LYS A 37 -4.42 -13.38 -4.43
C LYS A 37 -2.92 -13.21 -4.25
N ASN A 38 -2.38 -12.06 -4.65
CA ASN A 38 -0.94 -11.83 -4.73
C ASN A 38 -0.36 -11.06 -3.53
N ARG A 39 -1.21 -10.58 -2.60
CA ARG A 39 -0.81 -9.72 -1.47
C ARG A 39 0.41 -10.25 -0.71
N ASP A 40 0.38 -11.51 -0.32
CA ASP A 40 1.45 -12.07 0.51
C ASP A 40 2.76 -12.23 -0.29
N ALA A 41 2.67 -12.43 -1.60
CA ALA A 41 3.84 -12.43 -2.49
C ALA A 41 4.46 -11.02 -2.59
N LEU A 42 3.62 -10.00 -2.76
CA LEU A 42 4.07 -8.60 -2.81
C LEU A 42 4.72 -8.16 -1.49
N ILE A 43 4.19 -8.60 -0.34
CA ILE A 43 4.80 -8.36 0.96
C ILE A 43 6.19 -8.99 1.04
N ARG A 44 6.34 -10.26 0.63
CA ARG A 44 7.65 -10.94 0.63
C ARG A 44 8.65 -10.24 -0.30
N GLU A 45 8.18 -9.79 -1.46
CA GLU A 45 9.02 -9.04 -2.40
C GLU A 45 9.44 -7.68 -1.82
N TRP A 46 8.52 -6.98 -1.14
CA TRP A 46 8.83 -5.76 -0.41
C TRP A 46 9.87 -6.00 0.68
N GLU A 47 9.73 -7.06 1.48
CA GLU A 47 10.70 -7.39 2.54
C GLU A 47 12.07 -7.71 1.95
N LYS A 48 12.12 -8.50 0.87
CA LYS A 48 13.35 -8.86 0.17
C LYS A 48 14.06 -7.62 -0.39
N ASN A 49 13.33 -6.73 -1.05
CA ASN A 49 13.94 -5.56 -1.72
C ASN A 49 14.28 -4.42 -0.76
N THR A 50 13.57 -4.28 0.36
CA THR A 50 13.85 -3.23 1.35
C THR A 50 14.83 -3.68 2.45
N GLY A 51 14.98 -5.00 2.65
CA GLY A 51 15.69 -5.60 3.77
C GLY A 51 14.96 -5.45 5.11
N LYS A 52 13.73 -4.95 5.11
CA LYS A 52 12.91 -4.74 6.32
C LYS A 52 11.91 -5.88 6.48
N LYS A 53 11.50 -6.14 7.72
CA LYS A 53 10.37 -7.04 8.01
C LYS A 53 9.06 -6.28 7.96
N TRP A 54 8.03 -6.91 7.42
CA TRP A 54 6.69 -6.38 7.41
C TRP A 54 6.15 -6.34 8.83
N PRO A 55 5.67 -5.18 9.32
CA PRO A 55 5.26 -5.04 10.71
C PRO A 55 4.02 -5.89 11.01
N THR A 56 3.99 -6.43 12.21
CA THR A 56 2.88 -7.21 12.77
C THR A 56 2.36 -6.57 14.05
N TYR A 57 1.13 -6.88 14.40
CA TYR A 57 0.55 -6.48 15.67
C TYR A 57 1.19 -7.26 16.83
N THR A 58 1.71 -6.54 17.82
CA THR A 58 2.22 -7.13 19.08
C THR A 58 1.11 -7.43 20.08
N GLU A 59 -0.07 -6.83 19.88
CA GLU A 59 -1.27 -6.98 20.70
C GLU A 59 -2.50 -7.17 19.79
N PRO A 60 -3.56 -7.84 20.26
CA PRO A 60 -4.76 -8.00 19.45
C PRO A 60 -5.44 -6.65 19.21
N VAL A 61 -5.98 -6.46 18.01
CA VAL A 61 -6.82 -5.31 17.69
C VAL A 61 -8.26 -5.66 18.02
N ILE A 62 -8.84 -4.95 18.98
CA ILE A 62 -10.22 -5.12 19.41
C ILE A 62 -11.05 -3.91 18.96
N SER A 63 -12.26 -4.17 18.48
CA SER A 63 -13.22 -3.13 18.16
C SER A 63 -13.63 -2.38 19.43
N SER A 64 -13.34 -1.09 19.51
CA SER A 64 -13.82 -0.24 20.63
C SER A 64 -15.34 -0.13 20.67
N ARG A 65 -16.02 -0.34 19.54
CA ARG A 65 -17.50 -0.26 19.45
C ARG A 65 -18.19 -1.54 19.88
N THR A 66 -17.63 -2.69 19.53
CA THR A 66 -18.33 -3.99 19.67
C THR A 66 -17.61 -4.99 20.56
N GLY A 67 -16.40 -4.68 21.03
CA GLY A 67 -15.55 -5.60 21.79
C GLY A 67 -15.03 -6.80 20.98
N ARG A 68 -15.34 -6.89 19.69
CA ARG A 68 -14.97 -8.04 18.85
C ARG A 68 -13.49 -7.98 18.47
N LEU A 69 -12.84 -9.14 18.47
CA LEU A 69 -11.51 -9.32 17.89
C LEU A 69 -11.54 -9.01 16.39
N ILE A 70 -10.75 -8.02 15.96
CA ILE A 70 -10.57 -7.64 14.57
C ILE A 70 -9.34 -8.33 13.99
N LYS A 71 -8.22 -8.30 14.73
CA LYS A 71 -6.96 -8.93 14.33
C LYS A 71 -6.29 -9.56 15.56
N PRO A 72 -5.94 -10.86 15.54
CA PRO A 72 -5.14 -11.46 16.61
C PRO A 72 -3.69 -10.94 16.61
N THR A 73 -3.00 -11.09 17.74
CA THR A 73 -1.55 -10.88 17.83
C THR A 73 -0.80 -11.65 16.74
N GLY A 74 0.25 -11.06 16.18
CA GLY A 74 1.02 -11.63 15.08
C GLY A 74 0.41 -11.40 13.69
N SER A 75 -0.81 -10.86 13.60
CA SER A 75 -1.38 -10.43 12.31
C SER A 75 -0.48 -9.39 11.65
N LYS A 76 -0.34 -9.46 10.32
CA LYS A 76 0.35 -8.41 9.55
C LYS A 76 -0.46 -7.13 9.55
N TYR A 77 0.23 -5.99 9.48
CA TYR A 77 -0.41 -4.74 9.09
C TYR A 77 -0.98 -4.87 7.68
N ASP A 78 -2.04 -4.14 7.39
CA ASP A 78 -2.70 -4.22 6.10
C ASP A 78 -1.75 -3.69 5.01
N ALA A 79 -1.72 -4.36 3.86
CA ALA A 79 -1.02 -3.86 2.68
C ALA A 79 -1.91 -2.83 1.99
N HIS A 80 -1.44 -1.60 1.91
CA HIS A 80 -2.19 -0.49 1.35
C HIS A 80 -1.44 0.10 0.16
N HIS A 81 -2.17 0.42 -0.92
CA HIS A 81 -1.55 1.02 -2.08
C HIS A 81 -1.17 2.49 -1.82
N ILE A 82 -0.03 2.94 -2.35
CA ILE A 82 0.38 4.35 -2.31
C ILE A 82 -0.40 5.14 -3.36
N GLN A 83 -0.36 4.68 -4.62
CA GLN A 83 -1.27 5.09 -5.69
C GLN A 83 -2.47 4.13 -5.66
N PRO A 84 -3.70 4.62 -5.40
CA PRO A 84 -4.90 3.78 -5.37
C PRO A 84 -5.15 3.09 -6.73
N LEU A 85 -5.76 1.91 -6.69
CA LEU A 85 -6.19 1.19 -7.89
C LEU A 85 -7.19 2.03 -8.72
N GLU A 86 -8.00 2.85 -8.05
CA GLU A 86 -8.95 3.79 -8.64
C GLU A 86 -8.28 4.86 -9.51
N ASN A 87 -6.99 5.10 -9.31
CA ASN A 87 -6.16 6.00 -10.10
C ASN A 87 -5.09 5.22 -10.89
N ASN A 88 -5.44 4.00 -11.33
CA ASN A 88 -4.58 3.09 -12.07
C ASN A 88 -3.29 2.65 -11.35
N GLY A 89 -3.30 2.62 -10.01
CA GLY A 89 -2.20 2.08 -9.23
C GLY A 89 -1.92 0.61 -9.56
N GLY A 90 -0.64 0.24 -9.64
CA GLY A 90 -0.24 -1.14 -9.92
C GLY A 90 -0.25 -2.03 -8.68
N ASN A 91 -0.52 -3.33 -8.86
CA ASN A 91 -0.28 -4.38 -7.87
C ASN A 91 1.19 -4.79 -7.84
N ILE A 92 2.07 -3.84 -7.49
CA ILE A 92 3.52 -4.04 -7.44
C ILE A 92 4.04 -3.72 -6.05
N TRP A 93 5.15 -4.35 -5.63
CA TRP A 93 5.67 -4.19 -4.27
C TRP A 93 6.08 -2.74 -3.97
N GLN A 94 6.50 -1.98 -4.98
CA GLN A 94 6.83 -0.55 -4.85
C GLN A 94 5.61 0.33 -4.59
N ASN A 95 4.41 -0.18 -4.91
CA ASN A 95 3.16 0.54 -4.73
C ASN A 95 2.45 0.16 -3.44
N ILE A 96 3.01 -0.68 -2.57
CA ILE A 96 2.38 -1.04 -1.29
C ILE A 96 3.20 -0.56 -0.09
N THR A 97 2.50 -0.23 0.98
CA THR A 97 3.07 0.10 2.29
C THR A 97 2.27 -0.58 3.39
N PRO A 98 2.90 -0.98 4.51
CA PRO A 98 2.15 -1.40 5.68
C PRO A 98 1.32 -0.22 6.22
N ALA A 99 0.07 -0.51 6.57
CA ALA A 99 -0.86 0.42 7.21
C ALA A 99 -1.49 -0.25 8.44
N ARG A 100 -1.22 0.30 9.62
CA ARG A 100 -1.88 -0.11 10.86
C ARG A 100 -3.37 0.28 10.85
N TYR A 101 -4.25 -0.69 10.98
CA TYR A 101 -5.66 -0.47 11.31
C TYR A 101 -5.84 0.01 12.77
N PRO A 102 -6.78 0.93 13.05
CA PRO A 102 -7.57 1.70 12.08
C PRO A 102 -6.87 2.98 11.60
N GLU A 103 -5.89 3.45 12.36
CA GLU A 103 -5.31 4.81 12.30
C GLU A 103 -4.67 5.17 10.95
N GLN A 104 -3.98 4.21 10.32
CA GLN A 104 -3.23 4.43 9.07
C GLN A 104 -3.96 3.91 7.84
N HIS A 105 -5.02 3.11 8.01
CA HIS A 105 -5.76 2.46 6.92
C HIS A 105 -6.90 3.32 6.34
N GLN A 106 -7.37 4.34 7.07
CA GLN A 106 -8.53 5.18 6.67
C GLN A 106 -8.27 6.68 6.80
N GLY A 107 -7.03 7.11 6.99
CA GLY A 107 -6.73 8.54 7.09
C GLY A 107 -5.27 8.95 7.02
N GLY A 108 -4.30 8.06 7.21
CA GLY A 108 -2.88 8.46 7.26
C GLY A 108 -2.21 8.72 5.91
N ILE A 109 -2.45 7.84 4.93
CA ILE A 109 -1.69 7.82 3.67
C ILE A 109 -2.19 8.85 2.64
N HIS A 110 -3.48 9.21 2.70
CA HIS A 110 -4.13 10.19 1.81
C HIS A 110 -4.26 11.60 2.41
N ARG A 111 -3.71 11.85 3.61
CA ARG A 111 -3.65 13.21 4.18
C ARG A 111 -2.82 14.15 3.30
N ALA A 112 -3.00 15.45 3.49
CA ALA A 112 -2.39 16.52 2.70
C ALA A 112 -0.85 16.44 2.57
N ASP A 113 -0.16 15.67 3.43
CA ASP A 113 1.29 15.44 3.42
C ASP A 113 1.71 13.95 3.39
N GLY A 114 0.79 13.06 3.01
CA GLY A 114 1.03 11.62 2.94
C GLY A 114 2.02 11.21 1.82
N PRO A 115 2.47 9.95 1.80
CA PRO A 115 3.43 9.43 0.82
C PRO A 115 3.04 9.71 -0.64
N LEU A 116 1.75 9.69 -0.96
CA LEU A 116 1.22 9.98 -2.30
C LEU A 116 1.42 11.45 -2.70
N ARG A 117 1.14 12.42 -1.82
CA ARG A 117 1.30 13.85 -2.14
C ARG A 117 2.78 14.20 -2.31
N ASN A 118 3.66 13.60 -1.49
CA ASN A 118 5.11 13.78 -1.62
C ASN A 118 5.66 13.18 -2.92
N LEU A 119 5.01 12.14 -3.45
CA LEU A 119 5.34 11.57 -4.75
C LEU A 119 4.87 12.47 -5.91
N GLN A 120 3.62 12.97 -5.84
CA GLN A 120 3.04 13.87 -6.86
C GLN A 120 3.80 15.20 -6.96
N LYS A 121 4.16 15.83 -5.83
CA LYS A 121 4.98 17.07 -5.82
C LYS A 121 6.34 16.92 -6.52
N LYS A 122 6.86 15.70 -6.65
CA LYS A 122 8.12 15.40 -7.37
C LYS A 122 7.91 15.08 -8.86
N LEU A 123 6.68 14.82 -9.28
CA LEU A 123 6.31 14.58 -10.68
C LEU A 123 5.99 15.90 -11.42
N ASP A 124 5.51 16.92 -10.68
CA ASP A 124 5.15 18.24 -11.22
C ASP A 124 6.34 19.23 -11.27
N ARG A 125 7.58 18.74 -11.20
CA ARG A 125 8.82 19.56 -11.28
C ARG A 125 9.74 19.07 -12.38
#